data_AF-A0A6P2RGW2-F1
#
_entry.id   AF-A0A6P2RGW2-F1
#
_cell.length_a   1.000
_cell.length_b   1.000
_cell.length_c   1.000
_cell.angle_alpha   90.00
_cell.angle_beta   90.00
_cell.angle_gamma   90.00
#
_symmetry.space_group_name_H-M   'P 1'
#
loop_
_entity.id
_entity.type
_entity.pdbx_description
1 polymer ?
#
loop_
_entity_poly.entity_id
_entity_poly.type
_entity_poly.pdbx_seq_one_letter_code
_entity_poly.pdbx_strand_id
1 'polypeptide(L)' 'MAIHIGTILRAFSEFGDDVVPEQALQSRLEAMGFSPEDVVDSLNDAIRAGHLLQTGVNSLKRP' A
#
# COMPACT_ATOMS: atom_id res chain seq x y z
N MET A 1 -8.02 11.83 -5.88
CA MET A 1 -7.16 12.78 -5.12
C MET A 1 -5.97 11.94 -4.65
N ALA A 2 -4.76 12.17 -5.17
CA ALA A 2 -3.68 11.20 -5.01
C ALA A 2 -3.32 10.97 -3.53
N ILE A 3 -3.20 9.70 -3.13
CA ILE A 3 -2.77 9.34 -1.78
C ILE A 3 -1.28 9.63 -1.69
N HIS A 4 -0.89 10.47 -0.74
CA HIS A 4 0.51 10.77 -0.52
C HIS A 4 1.27 9.49 -0.14
N ILE A 5 2.43 9.23 -0.75
CA ILE A 5 3.24 8.02 -0.48
C ILE A 5 3.53 7.80 1.03
N GLY A 6 3.70 8.89 1.79
CA GLY A 6 3.88 8.82 3.25
C GLY A 6 2.71 8.18 3.99
N THR A 7 1.49 8.32 3.47
CA THR A 7 0.29 7.67 4.03
C THR A 7 0.31 6.17 3.79
N ILE A 8 0.71 5.74 2.59
CA ILE A 8 0.83 4.30 2.26
C ILE A 8 1.89 3.65 3.14
N LEU A 9 3.07 4.26 3.26
CA LEU A 9 4.16 3.73 4.10
C LEU A 9 3.80 3.73 5.59
N ARG A 10 3.01 4.72 6.04
CA ARG A 10 2.48 4.75 7.40
C ARG A 10 1.51 3.60 7.62
N ALA A 11 0.52 3.42 6.74
CA ALA A 11 -0.42 2.31 6.82
C ALA A 11 0.28 0.96 6.79
N PHE A 12 1.31 0.80 5.94
CA PHE A 12 2.15 -0.40 5.91
C PHE A 12 2.87 -0.62 7.25
N SER A 13 3.43 0.44 7.82
CA SER A 13 4.13 0.38 9.11
C SER A 13 3.24 0.01 10.28
N GLU A 14 1.93 0.28 10.21
CA GLU A 14 0.97 -0.12 11.27
C GLU A 14 0.83 -1.64 11.40
N PHE A 15 1.10 -2.41 10.33
CA PHE A 15 1.05 -3.87 10.40
C PHE A 15 2.24 -4.46 11.19
N GLY A 16 3.36 -3.75 11.28
CA GLY A 16 4.58 -4.24 11.97
C GLY A 16 5.30 -5.39 11.26
N ASP A 17 4.71 -5.95 10.20
CA ASP A 17 5.28 -7.01 9.39
C ASP A 17 6.20 -6.50 8.27
N ASP A 18 7.14 -7.37 7.87
CA ASP A 18 8.01 -7.19 6.70
C ASP A 18 7.23 -7.36 5.39
N VAL A 19 6.17 -8.18 5.42
CA VAL A 19 5.34 -8.54 4.26
C VAL A 19 3.88 -8.39 4.63
N VAL A 20 3.15 -7.55 3.89
CA VAL A 20 1.74 -7.25 4.11
C VAL A 20 0.94 -7.63 2.87
N PRO A 21 -0.21 -8.33 2.99
CA PRO A 21 -1.09 -8.58 1.85
C PRO A 21 -1.57 -7.27 1.23
N GLU A 22 -1.56 -7.17 -0.10
CA GLU A 22 -2.01 -5.98 -0.83
C GLU A 22 -3.44 -5.59 -0.42
N GLN A 23 -4.34 -6.57 -0.33
CA GLN A 23 -5.72 -6.36 0.10
C GLN A 23 -5.83 -5.82 1.54
N ALA A 24 -4.96 -6.25 2.45
CA ALA A 24 -4.99 -5.76 3.83
C ALA A 24 -4.61 -4.27 3.88
N LEU A 25 -3.60 -3.89 3.11
CA LEU A 25 -3.17 -2.50 2.97
C LEU A 25 -4.23 -1.64 2.28
N GLN A 26 -4.87 -2.18 1.23
CA GLN A 26 -6.00 -1.52 0.54
C GLN A 26 -7.15 -1.25 1.50
N SER A 27 -7.63 -2.29 2.21
CA SER A 27 -8.70 -2.16 3.20
C SER A 27 -8.37 -1.15 4.29
N ARG A 28 -7.10 -1.06 4.72
CA ARG A 28 -6.67 -0.07 5.71
C ARG A 28 -6.77 1.35 5.16
N LEU A 29 -6.33 1.58 3.92
CA LEU A 29 -6.41 2.89 3.28
C LEU A 29 -7.86 3.29 2.98
N GLU A 30 -8.70 2.35 2.53
CA GLU A 30 -10.14 2.59 2.36
C GLU A 30 -10.80 2.97 3.70
N ALA A 31 -10.44 2.29 4.80
CA ALA A 31 -10.92 2.63 6.14
C ALA A 31 -10.47 4.01 6.64
N MET A 32 -9.43 4.60 6.04
CA MET A 32 -9.01 5.99 6.28
C MET A 32 -9.82 7.01 5.47
N GLY A 33 -10.75 6.54 4.62
CA GLY A 33 -11.62 7.38 3.79
C GLY A 33 -11.12 7.62 2.37
N PHE A 34 -10.11 6.87 1.91
CA PHE A 34 -9.63 6.96 0.53
C PHE A 34 -10.48 6.12 -0.41
N SER A 35 -10.65 6.59 -1.65
CA SER A 35 -11.36 5.85 -2.69
C SER A 35 -10.56 4.62 -3.14
N PRO A 36 -11.21 3.48 -3.43
CA PRO A 36 -10.52 2.25 -3.85
C PRO A 36 -9.64 2.46 -5.09
N GLU A 37 -10.12 3.27 -6.05
CA GLU A 37 -9.38 3.66 -7.25
C GLU A 37 -8.08 4.42 -6.93
N ASP A 38 -8.15 5.46 -6.08
CA ASP A 38 -6.98 6.23 -5.66
C ASP A 38 -5.99 5.34 -4.87
N VAL A 39 -6.50 4.38 -4.10
CA VAL A 39 -5.68 3.40 -3.36
C VAL A 39 -4.90 2.51 -4.31
N VAL A 40 -5.57 1.89 -5.29
CA VAL A 40 -4.94 1.00 -6.27
C VAL A 40 -3.91 1.76 -7.11
N ASP A 41 -4.23 2.96 -7.58
CA ASP A 41 -3.30 3.79 -8.35
C ASP A 41 -2.06 4.14 -7.50
N SER A 42 -2.26 4.60 -6.27
CA SER A 42 -1.17 5.01 -5.39
C SER A 42 -0.29 3.84 -4.95
N LEU A 43 -0.86 2.65 -4.76
CA LEU A 43 -0.09 1.42 -4.49
C LEU A 43 0.74 1.01 -5.70
N ASN A 44 0.16 1.04 -6.90
CA ASN A 44 0.90 0.76 -8.14
C ASN A 44 2.04 1.77 -8.34
N ASP A 45 1.82 3.05 -8.06
CA ASP A 45 2.87 4.06 -8.10
C ASP A 45 3.97 3.79 -7.06
N ALA A 46 3.62 3.39 -5.83
CA ALA A 46 4.59 3.01 -4.81
C ALA A 46 5.46 1.82 -5.24
N ILE A 47 4.86 0.84 -5.93
CA ILE A 47 5.58 -0.31 -6.48
C ILE A 47 6.49 0.12 -7.63
N ARG A 48 5.97 0.92 -8.57
CA ARG A 48 6.74 1.45 -9.71
C ARG A 48 7.91 2.33 -9.32
N ALA A 49 7.73 3.15 -8.28
CA ALA A 49 8.77 3.98 -7.70
C ALA A 49 9.81 3.17 -6.89
N GLY A 50 9.55 1.88 -6.65
CA GLY A 50 10.44 0.99 -5.89
C GLY A 50 10.34 1.17 -4.37
N HIS A 51 9.31 1.86 -3.87
CA HIS A 51 9.05 1.96 -2.43
C HIS A 51 8.46 0.68 -1.85
N LEU A 52 7.76 -0.09 -2.68
CA LEU A 52 7.20 -1.40 -2.34
C LEU A 52 7.62 -2.41 -3.40
N LEU A 53 7.86 -3.64 -2.97
CA LEU A 53 8.14 -4.78 -3.80
C LEU A 53 6.95 -5.73 -3.73
N GLN A 54 6.36 -6.04 -4.87
CA GLN A 54 5.34 -7.08 -4.94
C GLN A 54 6.05 -8.45 -4.88
N THR A 55 5.72 -9.24 -3.86
CA THR A 55 6.30 -10.56 -3.59
C THR A 55 5.19 -11.60 -3.57
N GLY A 56 5.32 -12.68 -4.35
CA GLY A 56 4.31 -13.73 -4.44
C GLY A 56 3.00 -13.28 -5.10
N VAL A 57 1.89 -13.95 -4.78
CA VAL A 57 0.54 -13.63 -5.27
C VAL A 57 -0.10 -12.64 -4.28
N ASN A 58 -0.16 -11.35 -4.63
CA ASN A 58 -0.82 -10.28 -3.86
C ASN A 58 -0.21 -9.94 -2.48
N SER A 59 1.11 -10.05 -2.29
CA SER A 59 1.76 -9.53 -1.09
C SER A 59 2.77 -8.43 -1.43
N LEU A 60 2.87 -7.44 -0.56
CA LEU A 60 3.75 -6.29 -0.69
C LEU A 60 4.79 -6.34 0.42
N LYS A 61 6.03 -6.06 0.08
CA LYS A 61 7.17 -6.00 0.98
C LYS A 61 7.88 -4.65 0.82
N ARG A 62 8.47 -4.14 1.89
CA ARG A 62 9.40 -3.00 1.77
C ARG A 62 10.79 -3.51 1.36
N PRO A 63 11.47 -2.86 0.39
CA PRO A 63 12.84 -3.20 0.00
C PRO A 63 13.82 -3.08 1.17
#